data_AF-A0AB39Q4Z2-F1
#
_entry.id   AF-A0AB39Q4Z2-F1
#
_cell.length_a   1.000
_cell.length_b   1.000
_cell.length_c   1.000
_cell.angle_alpha   90.00
_cell.angle_beta   90.00
_cell.angle_gamma   90.00
#
_symmetry.space_group_name_H-M   'P 1'
#
loop_
_entity.id
_entity.type
_entity.pdbx_description
1 polymer ?
#
loop_
_entity_poly.entity_id
_entity_poly.type
_entity_poly.pdbx_seq_one_letter_code
_entity_poly.pdbx_strand_id
1 'polypeptide(L)'
;MGAIGRSGVRERVQALARADEAREVFGAWDRYGGVGHHFWLADPLSEAEVAEAEAQWGISLPVEYRAFLLEVGAGGAGPGYGLTTLGRTDAGWLWSDPGRGTVHERLSSPFPGGEESVRAQAEHERKEPVESGFADEAAFHEAYRTWLEADERLYDWFSSGAVCLSHEGCGYLPLAGRVRSAAGASVD
;
A
#
# COMPACT_ATOMS: atom_id res chain seq x y z
N MET A 1 -21.74 -13.47 9.62
CA MET A 1 -21.31 -12.80 8.38
C MET A 1 -20.67 -13.86 7.52
N GLY A 2 -21.37 -14.32 6.46
CA GLY A 2 -20.88 -15.42 5.63
C GLY A 2 -19.61 -15.01 4.89
N ALA A 3 -18.55 -15.81 5.03
CA ALA A 3 -17.33 -15.64 4.25
C ALA A 3 -17.72 -15.71 2.77
N ILE A 4 -17.54 -14.61 2.04
CA ILE A 4 -17.64 -14.62 0.59
C ILE A 4 -16.47 -15.49 0.12
N GLY A 5 -16.75 -16.72 -0.28
CA GLY A 5 -15.74 -17.65 -0.78
C GLY A 5 -14.99 -17.02 -1.95
N ARG A 6 -13.67 -16.97 -1.87
CA ARG A 6 -12.79 -16.38 -2.91
C ARG A 6 -12.32 -17.39 -3.94
N SER A 7 -12.68 -18.65 -3.73
CA SER A 7 -12.63 -19.70 -4.74
C SER A 7 -13.19 -19.23 -6.09
N GLY A 8 -12.45 -19.53 -7.17
CA GLY A 8 -12.85 -19.18 -8.52
C GLY A 8 -12.47 -17.77 -8.96
N VAL A 9 -11.96 -16.88 -8.09
CA VAL A 9 -11.59 -15.51 -8.49
C VAL A 9 -10.46 -15.53 -9.51
N ARG A 10 -9.38 -16.28 -9.24
CA ARG A 10 -8.23 -16.39 -10.15
C ARG A 10 -8.66 -16.91 -11.52
N GLU A 11 -9.49 -17.96 -11.55
CA GLU A 11 -10.00 -18.57 -12.76
C GLU A 11 -10.86 -17.60 -13.57
N ARG A 12 -11.70 -16.79 -12.90
CA ARG A 12 -12.50 -15.75 -13.54
C ARG A 12 -11.64 -14.64 -14.13
N VAL A 13 -10.61 -14.18 -13.42
CA VAL A 13 -9.67 -13.17 -13.94
C VAL A 13 -8.92 -13.70 -15.17
N GLN A 14 -8.45 -14.95 -15.11
CA GLN A 14 -7.79 -15.60 -16.25
C GLN A 14 -8.74 -15.86 -17.42
N ALA A 15 -10.01 -16.16 -17.17
CA ALA A 15 -11.02 -16.28 -18.20
C ALA A 15 -11.30 -14.95 -18.89
N LEU A 16 -11.37 -13.86 -18.11
CA LEU A 16 -11.51 -12.51 -18.64
C LEU A 16 -10.30 -12.11 -19.48
N ALA A 17 -9.08 -12.43 -19.03
CA ALA A 17 -7.85 -12.19 -19.77
C ALA A 17 -7.83 -12.84 -21.17
N ARG A 18 -8.48 -13.99 -21.32
CA ARG A 18 -8.63 -14.68 -22.61
C ARG A 18 -9.74 -14.10 -23.49
N ALA A 19 -10.76 -13.50 -22.88
CA ALA A 19 -11.90 -12.93 -23.59
C ALA A 19 -11.64 -11.49 -24.05
N ASP A 20 -10.89 -10.71 -23.27
CA ASP A 20 -10.51 -9.32 -23.57
C ASP A 20 -9.11 -9.27 -24.20
N GLU A 21 -9.01 -9.71 -25.45
CA GLU A 21 -7.74 -9.69 -26.20
C GLU A 21 -7.17 -8.28 -26.37
N ALA A 22 -8.04 -7.26 -26.39
CA ALA A 22 -7.67 -5.85 -26.47
C ALA A 22 -7.21 -5.27 -25.12
N ARG A 23 -7.48 -5.96 -24.01
CA ARG A 23 -7.13 -5.58 -22.63
C ARG A 23 -7.69 -4.22 -22.20
N GLU A 24 -8.84 -3.84 -22.73
CA GLU A 24 -9.41 -2.50 -22.53
C GLU A 24 -10.16 -2.35 -21.20
N VAL A 25 -10.44 -3.47 -20.52
CA VAL A 25 -11.24 -3.47 -19.31
C VAL A 25 -10.35 -3.37 -18.06
N PHE A 26 -10.83 -2.64 -17.05
CA PHE A 26 -10.29 -2.67 -15.68
C PHE A 26 -8.82 -2.24 -15.51
N GLY A 27 -8.26 -1.44 -16.42
CA GLY A 27 -6.86 -1.00 -16.32
C GLY A 27 -5.84 -2.04 -16.81
N ALA A 28 -6.30 -3.07 -17.53
CA ALA A 28 -5.44 -4.10 -18.12
C ALA A 28 -4.55 -3.57 -19.27
N TRP A 29 -4.87 -2.41 -19.83
CA TRP A 29 -4.09 -1.69 -20.84
C TRP A 29 -4.17 -0.18 -20.62
N ASP A 30 -3.05 0.51 -20.77
CA ASP A 30 -3.04 1.96 -20.90
C ASP A 30 -3.12 2.36 -22.38
N ARG A 31 -4.24 2.99 -22.76
CA ARG A 31 -4.49 3.55 -24.11
C ARG A 31 -3.44 4.59 -24.57
N TYR A 32 -2.57 5.05 -23.68
CA TYR A 32 -1.48 6.00 -23.92
C TYR A 32 -0.07 5.38 -23.82
N GLY A 33 0.05 4.05 -23.70
CA GLY A 33 1.34 3.34 -23.77
C GLY A 33 2.05 3.07 -22.44
N GLY A 34 1.38 3.25 -21.30
CA GLY A 34 1.84 2.86 -19.98
C GLY A 34 1.63 1.38 -19.61
N VAL A 35 1.99 1.04 -18.38
CA VAL A 35 2.08 -0.33 -17.87
C VAL A 35 0.77 -0.69 -17.15
N GLY A 36 -0.23 -1.15 -17.91
CA GLY A 36 -1.42 -1.77 -17.31
C GLY A 36 -1.07 -3.10 -16.62
N HIS A 37 -1.98 -3.63 -15.81
CA HIS A 37 -1.71 -4.89 -15.08
C HIS A 37 -1.86 -6.15 -15.97
N HIS A 38 -2.33 -6.01 -17.22
CA HIS A 38 -2.44 -7.07 -18.23
C HIS A 38 -3.13 -8.38 -17.77
N PHE A 39 -4.06 -8.27 -16.81
CA PHE A 39 -4.67 -9.40 -16.10
C PHE A 39 -3.67 -10.40 -15.46
N TRP A 40 -2.40 -10.02 -15.32
CA TRP A 40 -1.40 -10.86 -14.68
C TRP A 40 -1.67 -10.95 -13.19
N LEU A 41 -1.78 -12.15 -12.64
CA LEU A 41 -1.82 -12.39 -11.19
C LEU A 41 -0.52 -13.11 -10.80
N ALA A 42 0.13 -12.62 -9.75
CA ALA A 42 1.21 -13.37 -9.11
C ALA A 42 0.65 -14.68 -8.53
N ASP A 43 1.49 -15.71 -8.44
CA ASP A 43 1.07 -17.00 -7.91
C ASP A 43 0.64 -16.89 -6.44
N PRO A 44 -0.34 -17.70 -5.99
CA PRO A 44 -0.73 -17.71 -4.60
C PRO A 44 0.43 -18.19 -3.73
N LEU A 45 0.51 -17.64 -2.53
CA LEU A 45 1.49 -18.04 -1.52
C LEU A 45 0.98 -19.24 -0.74
N SER A 46 1.90 -20.01 -0.16
CA SER A 46 1.58 -21.03 0.84
C SER A 46 1.34 -20.43 2.22
N GLU A 47 0.68 -21.18 3.10
CA GLU A 47 0.49 -20.77 4.51
C GLU A 47 1.81 -20.50 5.23
N ALA A 48 2.86 -21.27 4.91
CA ALA A 48 4.18 -21.09 5.50
C ALA A 48 4.82 -19.77 5.06
N GLU A 49 4.69 -19.40 3.78
CA GLU A 49 5.18 -18.14 3.23
C GLU A 49 4.45 -16.93 3.83
N VAL A 50 3.12 -16.99 3.93
CA VAL A 50 2.32 -15.93 4.56
C VAL A 50 2.69 -15.78 6.04
N ALA A 51 2.83 -16.88 6.77
CA ALA A 51 3.24 -16.86 8.18
C ALA A 51 4.65 -16.30 8.37
N GLU A 52 5.59 -16.59 7.46
CA GLU A 52 6.94 -16.05 7.52
C GLU A 52 6.96 -14.54 7.23
N ALA A 53 6.16 -14.07 6.26
CA ALA A 53 6.02 -12.64 5.97
C ALA A 53 5.44 -11.86 7.17
N GLU A 54 4.39 -12.40 7.80
CA GLU A 54 3.82 -11.86 9.04
C GLU A 54 4.84 -11.81 10.18
N ALA A 55 5.59 -12.90 10.37
CA ALA A 55 6.63 -13.00 11.40
C ALA A 55 7.76 -11.99 11.18
N GLN A 56 8.20 -11.78 9.92
CA GLN A 56 9.24 -10.81 9.59
C GLN A 56 8.86 -9.39 10.03
N TRP A 57 7.62 -8.98 9.81
CA TRP A 57 7.15 -7.63 10.12
C TRP A 57 6.46 -7.50 11.48
N GLY A 58 6.27 -8.61 12.22
CA GLY A 58 5.62 -8.62 13.52
C GLY A 58 4.13 -8.25 13.46
N ILE A 59 3.45 -8.64 12.39
CA ILE A 59 2.05 -8.29 12.12
C ILE A 59 1.17 -9.53 11.98
N SER A 60 -0.14 -9.32 12.08
CA SER A 60 -1.15 -10.26 11.58
C SER A 60 -1.95 -9.59 10.49
N LEU A 61 -1.96 -10.20 9.30
CA LEU A 61 -2.75 -9.74 8.18
C LEU A 61 -4.24 -10.02 8.44
N PRO A 62 -5.15 -9.17 7.95
CA PRO A 62 -6.57 -9.46 7.98
C PRO A 62 -6.87 -10.84 7.38
N VAL A 63 -7.78 -11.60 7.99
CA VAL A 63 -8.13 -12.97 7.54
C VAL A 63 -8.58 -12.96 6.09
N GLU A 64 -9.27 -11.92 5.69
CA GLU A 64 -9.64 -11.66 4.31
C GLU A 64 -8.38 -11.54 3.45
N TYR A 65 -7.44 -10.67 3.78
CA TYR A 65 -6.25 -10.50 2.95
C TYR A 65 -5.38 -11.77 2.89
N ARG A 66 -5.28 -12.54 3.97
CA ARG A 66 -4.66 -13.88 3.94
C ARG A 66 -5.33 -14.79 2.91
N ALA A 67 -6.66 -14.88 2.93
CA ALA A 67 -7.40 -15.70 1.97
C ALA A 67 -7.15 -15.25 0.51
N PHE A 68 -6.94 -13.95 0.26
CA PHE A 68 -6.54 -13.48 -1.06
C PHE A 68 -5.16 -14.01 -1.47
N LEU A 69 -4.16 -13.88 -0.59
CA LEU A 69 -2.79 -14.32 -0.86
C LEU A 69 -2.70 -15.83 -1.10
N LEU A 70 -3.52 -16.61 -0.39
CA LEU A 70 -3.54 -18.08 -0.46
C LEU A 70 -4.33 -18.64 -1.64
N GLU A 71 -5.45 -18.00 -2.04
CA GLU A 71 -6.37 -18.56 -3.03
C GLU A 71 -6.32 -17.85 -4.39
N VAL A 72 -5.98 -16.56 -4.42
CA VAL A 72 -6.09 -15.73 -5.64
C VAL A 72 -4.72 -15.43 -6.24
N GLY A 73 -3.81 -14.91 -5.42
CA GLY A 73 -2.47 -14.54 -5.86
C GLY A 73 -1.78 -13.58 -4.89
N ALA A 74 -0.45 -13.50 -4.99
CA ALA A 74 0.32 -12.59 -4.15
C ALA A 74 0.21 -11.10 -4.56
N GLY A 75 -0.49 -10.77 -5.65
CA GLY A 75 -0.62 -9.43 -6.23
C GLY A 75 -0.96 -9.48 -7.72
N GLY A 76 -0.75 -8.37 -8.45
CA GLY A 76 -0.94 -8.31 -9.90
C GLY A 76 -2.25 -7.65 -10.31
N ALA A 77 -3.20 -8.37 -10.91
CA ALA A 77 -4.40 -7.78 -11.48
C ALA A 77 -5.30 -7.18 -10.39
N GLY A 78 -5.68 -5.92 -10.57
CA GLY A 78 -6.44 -5.13 -9.61
C GLY A 78 -6.81 -3.77 -10.19
N PRO A 79 -7.53 -2.94 -9.42
CA PRO A 79 -7.84 -1.57 -9.83
C PRO A 79 -6.60 -0.81 -10.29
N GLY A 80 -6.79 0.14 -11.21
CA GLY A 80 -5.72 1.01 -11.69
C GLY A 80 -4.58 0.28 -12.36
N TYR A 81 -3.37 0.51 -11.85
CA TYR A 81 -2.14 -0.14 -12.30
C TYR A 81 -1.93 -1.54 -11.71
N GLY A 82 -2.90 -2.06 -10.97
CA GLY A 82 -2.84 -3.37 -10.33
C GLY A 82 -2.57 -3.32 -8.84
N LEU A 83 -2.43 -4.51 -8.27
CA LEU A 83 -2.14 -4.75 -6.87
C LEU A 83 -0.65 -4.89 -6.63
N THR A 84 -0.17 -4.32 -5.53
CA THR A 84 1.18 -4.58 -5.02
C THR A 84 1.37 -6.07 -4.77
N THR A 85 2.54 -6.59 -5.14
CA THR A 85 2.87 -8.01 -5.05
C THR A 85 3.70 -8.28 -3.81
N LEU A 86 3.19 -9.10 -2.90
CA LEU A 86 3.99 -9.62 -1.79
C LEU A 86 4.93 -10.71 -2.29
N GLY A 87 6.24 -10.51 -2.15
CA GLY A 87 7.22 -11.50 -2.56
C GLY A 87 8.43 -11.51 -1.65
N ARG A 88 9.18 -12.62 -1.69
CA ARG A 88 10.48 -12.72 -1.00
C ARG A 88 11.60 -12.29 -1.94
N THR A 89 12.45 -11.40 -1.46
CA THR A 89 13.68 -10.94 -2.10
C THR A 89 14.90 -11.31 -1.25
N ASP A 90 16.10 -10.97 -1.70
CA ASP A 90 17.31 -11.09 -0.89
C ASP A 90 17.27 -10.24 0.39
N ALA A 91 16.45 -9.18 0.41
CA ALA A 91 16.20 -8.33 1.57
C ALA A 91 15.04 -8.84 2.46
N GLY A 92 14.46 -10.01 2.14
CA GLY A 92 13.29 -10.57 2.82
C GLY A 92 11.96 -10.28 2.12
N TRP A 93 10.86 -10.44 2.85
CA TRP A 93 9.49 -10.23 2.38
C TRP A 93 9.16 -8.76 2.21
N LEU A 94 8.71 -8.36 1.01
CA LEU A 94 8.33 -6.99 0.68
C LEU A 94 7.10 -7.00 -0.23
N TRP A 95 6.18 -6.06 0.00
CA TRP A 95 5.25 -5.62 -1.04
C TRP A 95 5.98 -4.79 -2.10
N SER A 96 5.87 -5.20 -3.37
CA SER A 96 6.42 -4.47 -4.50
C SER A 96 5.74 -3.10 -4.58
N ASP A 97 6.53 -2.04 -4.58
CA ASP A 97 6.02 -0.70 -4.43
C ASP A 97 6.54 0.24 -5.53
N PRO A 98 5.72 0.54 -6.56
CA PRO A 98 6.11 1.49 -7.58
C PRO A 98 6.00 2.96 -7.12
N GLY A 99 5.44 3.24 -5.93
CA GLY A 99 5.02 4.59 -5.53
C GLY A 99 5.35 5.02 -4.09
N ARG A 100 6.17 4.27 -3.34
CA ARG A 100 6.40 4.47 -1.89
C ARG A 100 5.12 4.42 -1.05
N GLY A 101 4.18 3.55 -1.41
CA GLY A 101 2.94 3.35 -0.68
C GLY A 101 3.04 2.56 0.62
N THR A 102 3.99 1.63 0.78
CA THR A 102 4.12 0.84 2.03
C THR A 102 5.40 1.20 2.77
N VAL A 103 5.27 1.68 4.01
CA VAL A 103 6.40 1.93 4.91
C VAL A 103 6.60 0.71 5.82
N HIS A 104 7.38 -0.26 5.35
CA HIS A 104 7.47 -1.59 5.99
C HIS A 104 7.90 -1.54 7.46
N GLU A 105 8.80 -0.62 7.82
CA GLU A 105 9.28 -0.42 9.19
C GLU A 105 8.17 0.03 10.16
N ARG A 106 7.05 0.53 9.62
CA ARG A 106 5.91 1.04 10.39
C ARG A 106 4.69 0.12 10.34
N LEU A 107 4.79 -1.07 9.73
CA LEU A 107 3.67 -2.02 9.64
C LEU A 107 3.15 -2.48 11.01
N SER A 108 4.03 -2.63 12.01
CA SER A 108 3.63 -3.01 13.37
C SER A 108 3.18 -1.81 14.23
N SER A 109 3.30 -0.59 13.72
CA SER A 109 2.84 0.62 14.40
C SER A 109 1.31 0.75 14.30
N PRO A 110 0.65 1.39 15.27
CA PRO A 110 -0.80 1.62 15.21
C PRO A 110 -1.15 2.55 14.04
N PHE A 111 -2.27 2.26 13.38
CA PHE A 111 -2.83 3.15 12.37
C PHE A 111 -3.40 4.41 13.06
N PRO A 112 -3.00 5.62 12.62
CA PRO A 112 -3.39 6.85 13.30
C PRO A 112 -4.90 7.13 13.21
N GLY A 113 -5.44 7.74 14.27
CA GLY A 113 -6.86 8.09 14.31
C GLY A 113 -7.19 9.22 13.34
N GLY A 114 -8.38 9.21 12.73
CA GLY A 114 -8.75 10.23 11.73
C GLY A 114 -8.66 11.67 12.26
N GLU A 115 -9.15 11.93 13.49
CA GLU A 115 -9.05 13.25 14.11
C GLU A 115 -7.61 13.65 14.45
N GLU A 116 -6.80 12.68 14.89
CA GLU A 116 -5.38 12.89 15.17
C GLU A 116 -4.63 13.26 13.90
N SER A 117 -4.90 12.55 12.80
CA SER A 117 -4.32 12.81 11.49
C SER A 117 -4.68 14.19 10.96
N VAL A 118 -5.96 14.58 11.04
CA VAL A 118 -6.42 15.92 10.61
C VAL A 118 -5.73 17.01 11.41
N ARG A 119 -5.61 16.85 12.74
CA ARG A 119 -4.90 17.81 13.58
C ARG A 119 -3.42 17.91 13.24
N ALA A 120 -2.74 16.78 13.05
CA ALA A 120 -1.33 16.73 12.71
C ALA A 120 -1.05 17.41 11.37
N GLN A 121 -1.89 17.16 10.36
CA GLN A 121 -1.83 17.83 9.06
C GLN A 121 -1.97 19.35 9.22
N ALA A 122 -3.02 19.81 9.91
CA ALA A 122 -3.26 21.23 10.10
C ALA A 122 -2.11 21.91 10.88
N GLU A 123 -1.49 21.22 11.85
CA GLU A 123 -0.31 21.70 12.56
C GLU A 123 0.93 21.84 11.67
N HIS A 124 1.08 20.96 10.69
CA HIS A 124 2.17 20.99 9.73
C HIS A 124 1.99 22.09 8.68
N GLU A 125 0.79 22.22 8.12
CA GLU A 125 0.43 23.28 7.16
C GLU A 125 0.60 24.68 7.76
N ARG A 126 0.26 24.87 9.04
CA ARG A 126 0.49 26.16 9.73
C ARG A 126 1.97 26.57 9.83
N LYS A 127 2.90 25.62 9.65
CA LYS A 127 4.35 25.86 9.71
C LYS A 127 4.96 26.01 8.32
N GLU A 128 4.15 25.99 7.25
CA GLU A 128 4.64 26.19 5.89
C GLU A 128 5.38 27.54 5.78
N PRO A 129 6.67 27.53 5.39
CA PRO A 129 7.43 28.76 5.21
C PRO A 129 6.80 29.64 4.14
N VAL A 130 6.68 30.93 4.42
CA VAL A 130 6.23 31.94 3.45
C VAL A 130 7.43 32.79 3.06
N GLU A 131 7.71 32.90 1.76
CA GLU A 131 8.90 33.58 1.20
C GLU A 131 9.11 34.99 1.77
N SER A 132 8.04 35.77 1.93
CA SER A 132 8.09 37.13 2.50
C SER A 132 8.55 37.21 3.96
N GLY A 133 8.61 36.07 4.67
CA GLY A 133 9.07 35.97 6.05
C GLY A 133 10.58 35.80 6.21
N PHE A 134 11.33 35.70 5.12
CA PHE A 134 12.77 35.42 5.13
C PHE A 134 13.59 36.59 4.58
N ALA A 135 14.84 36.70 5.03
CA ALA A 135 15.75 37.77 4.62
C ALA A 135 16.20 37.65 3.15
N ASP A 136 16.31 36.42 2.65
CA ASP A 136 16.67 36.10 1.28
C ASP A 136 16.11 34.73 0.86
N GLU A 137 16.23 34.44 -0.43
CA GLU A 137 15.77 33.20 -1.07
C GLU A 137 16.49 31.95 -0.53
N ALA A 138 17.77 32.06 -0.17
CA ALA A 138 18.54 30.92 0.34
C ALA A 138 18.02 30.47 1.72
N ALA A 139 17.74 31.42 2.60
CA ALA A 139 17.13 31.15 3.92
C ALA A 139 15.72 30.56 3.79
N PHE A 140 14.92 31.07 2.84
CA PHE A 140 13.60 30.50 2.54
C PHE A 140 13.70 29.05 2.05
N HIS A 141 14.57 28.78 1.06
CA HIS A 141 14.74 27.43 0.52
C HIS A 141 15.25 26.44 1.57
N GLU A 142 16.14 26.85 2.48
CA GLU A 142 16.55 26.00 3.59
C GLU A 142 15.37 25.64 4.51
N ALA A 143 14.58 26.63 4.92
CA ALA A 143 13.40 26.40 5.75
C ALA A 143 12.35 25.54 5.03
N TYR A 144 12.13 25.77 3.74
CA TYR A 144 11.19 25.01 2.93
C TYR A 144 11.62 23.54 2.77
N ARG A 145 12.92 23.26 2.58
CA ARG A 145 13.42 21.88 2.58
C ARG A 145 13.19 21.18 3.93
N THR A 146 13.47 21.85 5.04
CA THR A 146 13.20 21.27 6.37
C THR A 146 11.71 21.00 6.58
N TRP A 147 10.84 21.86 6.06
CA TRP A 147 9.40 21.65 6.07
C TRP A 147 9.01 20.43 5.21
N LEU A 148 9.52 20.31 3.98
CA LEU A 148 9.29 19.13 3.12
C LEU A 148 9.75 17.82 3.77
N GLU A 149 10.93 17.79 4.40
CA GLU A 149 11.40 16.61 5.12
C GLU A 149 10.47 16.24 6.31
N ALA A 150 9.84 17.24 6.93
CA ALA A 150 8.84 17.01 7.96
C ALA A 150 7.49 16.53 7.37
N ASP A 151 7.13 17.00 6.18
CA ASP A 151 5.96 16.55 5.42
C ASP A 151 6.10 15.07 5.05
N GLU A 152 7.26 14.66 4.52
CA GLU A 152 7.54 13.26 4.20
C GLU A 152 7.40 12.35 5.43
N ARG A 153 7.97 12.75 6.57
CA ARG A 153 7.83 11.98 7.83
C ARG A 153 6.38 11.90 8.32
N LEU A 154 5.60 12.96 8.11
CA LEU A 154 4.18 13.00 8.46
C LEU A 154 3.37 12.07 7.55
N TYR A 155 3.67 12.08 6.26
CA TYR A 155 3.05 11.19 5.27
C TYR A 155 3.34 9.72 5.58
N ASP A 156 4.59 9.38 5.89
CA ASP A 156 4.96 8.04 6.37
C ASP A 156 4.18 7.66 7.62
N TRP A 157 4.01 8.59 8.56
CA TRP A 157 3.23 8.34 9.76
C TRP A 157 1.75 8.05 9.47
N PHE A 158 1.12 8.74 8.50
CA PHE A 158 -0.28 8.46 8.10
C PHE A 158 -0.50 7.04 7.59
N SER A 159 0.54 6.42 7.02
CA SER A 159 0.51 5.03 6.53
C SER A 159 0.92 3.98 7.57
N SER A 160 1.21 4.39 8.82
CA SER A 160 1.56 3.45 9.90
C SER A 160 0.49 2.37 10.04
N GLY A 161 0.89 1.11 10.19
CA GLY A 161 -0.07 0.01 10.33
C GLY A 161 -0.94 -0.24 9.10
N ALA A 162 -0.53 0.21 7.91
CA ALA A 162 -1.22 -0.05 6.65
C ALA A 162 -0.29 -0.62 5.57
N VAL A 163 -0.85 -1.50 4.75
CA VAL A 163 -0.25 -1.95 3.49
C VAL A 163 -0.91 -1.19 2.35
N CYS A 164 -0.11 -0.57 1.47
CA CYS A 164 -0.59 -0.07 0.19
C CYS A 164 -0.83 -1.26 -0.73
N LEU A 165 -2.09 -1.46 -1.12
CA LEU A 165 -2.48 -2.57 -1.98
C LEU A 165 -2.55 -2.18 -3.45
N SER A 166 -2.69 -0.89 -3.78
CA SER A 166 -2.79 -0.39 -5.16
C SER A 166 -2.53 1.11 -5.19
N HIS A 167 -2.04 1.61 -6.33
CA HIS A 167 -1.93 3.03 -6.62
C HIS A 167 -2.49 3.34 -8.02
N GLU A 168 -3.11 4.51 -8.17
CA GLU A 168 -3.66 4.99 -9.46
C GLU A 168 -2.73 6.04 -10.12
N GLY A 169 -1.51 6.21 -9.58
CA GLY A 169 -0.62 7.33 -9.92
C GLY A 169 -0.91 8.58 -9.06
N CYS A 170 0.12 9.43 -8.89
CA CYS A 170 0.10 10.65 -8.05
C CYS A 170 -0.32 10.45 -6.57
N GLY A 171 0.22 9.45 -5.87
CA GLY A 171 0.09 9.36 -4.39
C GLY A 171 -1.31 9.05 -3.86
N TYR A 172 -2.33 8.92 -4.73
CA TYR A 172 -3.66 8.50 -4.34
C TYR A 172 -3.69 6.98 -4.11
N LEU A 173 -4.00 6.59 -2.87
CA LEU A 173 -4.17 5.22 -2.41
C LEU A 173 -5.68 4.90 -2.33
N PRO A 174 -6.31 4.34 -3.37
CA PRO A 174 -7.74 4.00 -3.31
C PRO A 174 -8.04 2.84 -2.36
N LEU A 175 -7.04 2.00 -2.04
CA LEU A 175 -7.17 0.80 -1.20
C LEU A 175 -5.97 0.66 -0.25
N ALA A 176 -6.23 0.87 1.05
CA ALA A 176 -5.32 0.58 2.14
C ALA A 176 -5.90 -0.52 3.04
N GLY A 177 -5.10 -1.54 3.36
CA GLY A 177 -5.46 -2.57 4.33
C GLY A 177 -4.80 -2.29 5.68
N ARG A 178 -5.57 -2.15 6.76
CA ARG A 178 -5.01 -2.05 8.12
C ARG A 178 -4.47 -3.41 8.55
N VAL A 179 -3.24 -3.43 9.05
CA VAL A 179 -2.64 -4.60 9.69
C VAL A 179 -2.66 -4.41 11.21
N ARG A 180 -2.69 -5.51 11.96
CA ARG A 180 -2.60 -5.45 13.42
C ARG A 180 -1.21 -5.84 13.87
N SER A 181 -0.69 -5.17 14.89
CA SER A 181 0.50 -5.65 15.60
C SER A 181 0.21 -7.01 16.23
N ALA A 182 1.16 -7.93 16.12
CA ALA A 182 1.08 -9.24 16.79
C ALA A 182 1.26 -9.13 18.32
N ALA A 183 1.78 -7.98 18.82
CA ALA A 183 1.92 -7.72 20.25
C ALA A 183 0.58 -7.25 20.85
N GLY A 184 -0.28 -8.21 21.20
CA GLY A 184 -1.56 -7.94 21.86
C GLY A 184 -2.34 -9.16 22.39
N ALA A 185 -1.80 -10.38 22.28
CA ALA A 185 -2.37 -11.57 22.90
C ALA A 185 -1.58 -11.97 24.14
N SER A 186 -1.64 -11.14 25.19
CA SER A 186 -1.36 -11.59 26.56
C SER A 186 -2.65 -11.46 27.36
N VAL A 187 -3.14 -12.63 27.77
CA VAL A 187 -4.17 -12.87 28.79
C VAL A 187 -4.03 -11.93 30.00
N ASP A 188 -5.08 -11.17 30.29
CA ASP A 188 -5.88 -11.22 31.53
C ASP A 188 -7.25 -10.53 31.31
#